data_AF-A0A9E2EQP7-F1
#
_entry.id   AF-A0A9E2EQP7-F1
#
_cell.length_a   1.000
_cell.length_b   1.000
_cell.length_c   1.000
_cell.angle_alpha   90.00
_cell.angle_beta   90.00
_cell.angle_gamma   90.00
#
_symmetry.space_group_name_H-M   'P 1'
#
loop_
_entity.id
_entity.type
_entity.pdbx_description
1 polymer ?
#
loop_
_entity_poly.entity_id
_entity_poly.type
_entity_poly.pdbx_seq_one_letter_code
_entity_poly.pdbx_strand_id
1 'polypeptide(L)' 'YSSKQFLINENLSGKWRFNLRYLGNKSFDPTYLKVTVYFDFGKASQRKEMKIYRLQKENRNRHLLTIDTTLKAISS' A
#
# COMPACT_ATOMS: atom_id res chain seq x y z
N TYR A 1 -2.03 -0.84 -17.26
CA TYR A 1 -1.57 -0.74 -15.85
C TYR A 1 -2.38 0.34 -15.16
N SER A 2 -2.97 0.05 -14.00
CA SER A 2 -3.66 1.05 -13.17
C SER A 2 -2.87 1.26 -11.90
N SER A 3 -2.67 2.51 -11.50
CA SER A 3 -2.09 2.88 -10.20
C SER A 3 -3.04 3.83 -9.47
N LYS A 4 -2.93 3.86 -8.15
CA LYS A 4 -3.60 4.86 -7.31
C LYS A 4 -2.58 5.41 -6.34
N GLN A 5 -2.49 6.74 -6.25
CA GLN A 5 -1.57 7.44 -5.37
C GLN A 5 -2.36 8.17 -4.29
N PHE A 6 -1.76 8.23 -3.10
CA PHE A 6 -2.27 8.97 -1.96
C PHE A 6 -1.14 9.85 -1.43
N LEU A 7 -1.46 11.12 -1.13
CA LEU A 7 -0.56 12.06 -0.47
C LEU A 7 -1.05 12.22 0.96
N ILE A 8 -0.21 11.85 1.92
CA ILE A 8 -0.51 11.95 3.35
C ILE A 8 0.40 13.03 3.93
N ASN A 9 -0.20 14.16 4.30
CA ASN A 9 0.50 15.30 4.89
C ASN A 9 0.37 15.29 6.43
N GLU A 10 0.95 16.30 7.08
CA GLU A 10 1.03 16.37 8.55
C GLU A 10 -0.35 16.41 9.23
N ASN A 11 -1.34 17.03 8.57
CA ASN A 11 -2.74 17.08 9.02
C ASN A 11 -3.46 15.73 8.96
N LEU A 12 -2.88 14.77 8.23
CA LEU A 12 -3.39 13.42 8.04
C LEU A 12 -2.54 12.39 8.80
N SER A 13 -1.85 12.83 9.86
CA SER A 13 -0.99 11.97 10.66
C SER A 13 -1.78 10.93 11.46
N GLY A 14 -1.24 9.72 11.56
CA GLY A 14 -1.83 8.62 12.32
C GLY A 14 -1.54 7.25 11.73
N LYS A 15 -2.36 6.27 12.13
CA LYS A 15 -2.28 4.88 11.64
C LYS A 15 -3.24 4.66 10.48
N TRP A 16 -2.68 4.41 9.31
CA TRP A 16 -3.41 4.17 8.07
C TRP A 16 -3.47 2.69 7.76
N ARG A 17 -4.67 2.13 7.75
CA ARG A 17 -4.91 0.72 7.44
C ARG A 17 -5.30 0.56 5.97
N PHE A 18 -4.46 -0.12 5.19
CA PHE A 18 -4.75 -0.40 3.79
C PHE A 18 -5.37 -1.79 3.66
N ASN A 19 -6.60 -1.81 3.15
CA ASN A 19 -7.33 -3.03 2.84
C ASN A 19 -7.69 -3.05 1.36
N LEU A 20 -7.72 -4.25 0.77
CA LEU A 20 -8.03 -4.46 -0.64
C LEU A 20 -8.96 -5.65 -0.79
N ARG A 21 -10.03 -5.47 -1.58
CA ARG A 21 -10.84 -6.55 -2.12
C ARG A 21 -10.52 -6.70 -3.60
N TYR A 22 -10.02 -7.87 -4.01
CA TYR A 22 -9.70 -8.16 -5.39
C TYR A 22 -10.84 -8.96 -6.04
N LEU A 23 -11.42 -8.42 -7.11
CA LEU A 23 -12.60 -9.00 -7.78
C LEU A 23 -12.24 -10.03 -8.87
N GLY A 24 -10.95 -10.23 -9.14
CA GLY A 24 -10.46 -11.11 -10.19
C GLY A 24 -10.04 -10.36 -11.46
N ASN A 25 -9.38 -11.09 -12.36
CA ASN A 25 -9.00 -10.67 -13.70
C ASN A 25 -9.70 -11.59 -14.73
N LYS A 26 -9.63 -11.22 -16.00
CA LYS A 26 -10.18 -11.99 -17.13
C LYS A 26 -9.21 -13.06 -17.67
N SER A 27 -8.07 -13.29 -17.00
CA SER A 27 -7.03 -14.25 -17.40
C SER A 27 -6.76 -15.25 -16.26
N PHE A 28 -6.14 -16.39 -16.59
CA PHE A 28 -5.58 -17.34 -15.62
C PHE A 28 -4.27 -16.87 -14.99
N ASP A 29 -3.68 -15.79 -15.51
CA ASP A 29 -2.42 -15.25 -14.99
C ASP A 29 -2.58 -14.69 -13.57
N PRO A 30 -1.59 -14.89 -12.69
CA PRO A 30 -1.59 -14.27 -11.38
C PRO A 30 -1.51 -12.74 -11.49
N THR A 31 -2.29 -12.04 -10.69
CA THR A 31 -2.20 -10.58 -10.57
C THR A 31 -1.40 -10.20 -9.32
N TYR A 32 -0.47 -9.26 -9.48
CA TYR A 32 0.35 -8.75 -8.38
C TYR A 32 0.07 -7.28 -8.14
N LEU A 33 -0.01 -6.89 -6.85
CA LEU A 33 -0.05 -5.51 -6.43
C LEU A 33 1.29 -5.12 -5.83
N LYS A 34 1.94 -4.13 -6.43
CA LYS A 34 3.13 -3.48 -5.87
C LYS A 34 2.71 -2.22 -5.11
N VAL A 35 2.99 -2.18 -3.81
CA VAL A 35 2.83 -0.99 -2.96
C VAL A 35 4.19 -0.37 -2.75
N THR A 36 4.31 0.93 -3.01
CA THR A 36 5.52 1.71 -2.70
C THR A 36 5.14 2.85 -1.77
N VAL A 37 5.86 2.97 -0.67
CA VAL A 37 5.67 4.04 0.32
C VAL A 37 6.92 4.88 0.37
N TYR A 38 6.73 6.20 0.32
CA TYR A 38 7.81 7.17 0.46
C TYR A 38 7.57 7.98 1.73
N PHE A 39 8.53 7.96 2.64
CA PHE A 39 8.58 8.86 3.79
C PHE A 39 9.53 10.01 3.48
N ASP A 40 9.24 11.19 4.04
CA ASP A 40 10.04 12.42 3.85
C ASP A 40 10.33 12.73 2.38
N PHE A 41 9.31 12.58 1.52
CA PHE A 41 9.45 12.76 0.08
C PHE A 41 10.04 14.15 -0.26
N GLY A 42 11.08 14.16 -1.11
CA GLY A 42 11.80 15.37 -1.51
C GLY A 42 12.85 15.88 -0.53
N LYS A 43 13.00 15.27 0.66
CA LYS A 43 14.03 15.65 1.65
C LYS A 43 15.25 14.74 1.56
N ALA A 44 16.38 15.19 2.12
CA ALA A 44 17.58 14.36 2.24
C ALA A 44 17.35 13.08 3.07
N SER A 45 16.38 13.10 4.00
CA SER A 45 15.97 11.93 4.78
C SER A 45 14.97 11.01 4.08
N GLN A 46 14.68 11.24 2.80
CA GLN A 46 13.69 10.45 2.07
C GLN A 46 14.01 8.95 2.13
N ARG A 47 13.02 8.14 2.51
CA ARG A 47 13.12 6.69 2.54
C ARG A 47 11.99 6.06 1.74
N LYS A 48 12.31 4.96 1.06
CA LYS A 48 11.36 4.20 0.23
C LYS A 48 11.24 2.77 0.76
N GLU A 49 10.01 2.31 0.90
CA GLU A 49 9.70 0.90 1.17
C GLU A 49 8.82 0.32 0.06
N MET A 50 9.02 -0.96 -0.24
CA MET A 50 8.26 -1.67 -1.27
C MET A 50 7.74 -3.00 -0.74
N LYS A 51 6.47 -3.29 -1.01
CA LYS A 51 5.84 -4.59 -0.74
C LYS A 51 5.13 -5.10 -2.00
N ILE A 52 5.21 -6.40 -2.25
CA ILE A 52 4.54 -7.06 -3.37
C ILE A 52 3.57 -8.08 -2.80
N TYR A 53 2.31 -7.99 -3.22
CA TYR A 53 1.24 -8.89 -2.83
C TYR A 53 0.74 -9.65 -4.05
N ARG A 54 0.74 -10.99 -3.98
CA ARG A 54 0.02 -11.82 -4.95
C ARG A 54 -1.47 -11.75 -4.60
N LEU A 55 -2.29 -11.27 -5.54
CA LEU A 55 -3.73 -11.18 -5.37
C LEU A 55 -4.37 -12.49 -5.76
N GLN A 56 -5.14 -13.06 -4.83
CA GLN A 56 -6.01 -14.20 -5.08
C GLN A 56 -7.45 -13.71 -5.05
N LYS A 57 -8.31 -14.32 -5.87
CA LYS A 57 -9.74 -13.99 -5.89
C LYS A 57 -10.38 -14.55 -4.62
N GLU A 58 -10.23 -13.80 -3.55
CA GLU A 58 -10.92 -14.02 -2.29
C GLU A 58 -12.02 -12.97 -2.25
N ASN A 59 -13.28 -13.40 -2.13
CA ASN A 59 -14.42 -12.50 -2.08
C ASN A 59 -14.52 -11.77 -0.71
N ARG A 60 -13.37 -11.34 -0.17
CA ARG A 60 -13.18 -10.79 1.17
C ARG A 60 -12.28 -9.56 1.09
N ASN A 61 -12.49 -8.64 2.02
CA ASN A 61 -11.63 -7.47 2.16
C ASN A 61 -10.38 -7.87 2.94
N ARG A 62 -9.23 -7.92 2.28
CA ARG A 62 -7.97 -8.38 2.86
C ARG A 62 -7.16 -7.20 3.38
N HIS A 63 -6.65 -7.32 4.59
CA HIS A 63 -5.64 -6.40 5.11
C HIS A 63 -4.30 -6.63 4.41
N LEU A 64 -3.66 -5.54 3.95
CA LEU A 64 -2.37 -5.60 3.29
C LEU A 64 -1.23 -5.12 4.20
N LEU A 65 -1.38 -3.90 4.72
CA LEU A 65 -0.40 -3.28 5.60
C LEU A 65 -1.03 -2.13 6.38
N THR A 66 -0.38 -1.78 7.48
CA THR A 66 -0.63 -0.54 8.22
C THR A 66 0.59 0.36 8.10
N ILE A 67 0.36 1.64 7.81
CA ILE A 67 1.39 2.69 7.81
C ILE A 67 1.15 3.55 9.03
N ASP A 68 2.13 3.63 9.93
CA ASP A 68 2.15 4.63 10.99
C ASP A 68 2.98 5.82 10.50
N THR A 69 2.32 6.93 10.21
CA THR A 69 3.00 8.12 9.68
C THR A 69 3.73 8.90 10.76
N THR A 70 3.38 8.69 12.04
CA THR A 70 4.04 9.35 13.17
C THR A 70 5.37 8.67 13.46
N LEU A 71 5.38 7.33 13.42
CA LEU A 71 6.57 6.51 13.61
C LEU A 71 7.34 6.28 12.29
N LYS A 72 6.79 6.72 11.16
CA LYS A 72 7.31 6.46 9.79
C LYS A 72 7.62 4.98 9.57
N ALA A 73 6.71 4.12 10.01
CA ALA A 73 6.88 2.66 10.07
C ALA A 73 5.76 1.93 9.33
N ILE A 74 6.06 0.72 8.84
CA ILE A 74 5.11 -0.14 8.15
C ILE A 74 5.02 -1.51 8.84
N SER A 75 3.81 -1.96 9.15
CA SER A 75 3.52 -3.32 9.64
C SER A 75 2.60 -4.06 8.65
N SER A 76 2.58 -5.40 8.71
CA SER A 76 1.77 -6.27 7.85
C SER A 76 0.94 -7.23 8.68
#